data_AF-A0A0W0VS42-F1
#
_entry.id   AF-A0A0W0VS42-F1
#
_cell.length_a   1.000
_cell.length_b   1.000
_cell.length_c   1.000
_cell.angle_alpha   90.00
_cell.angle_beta   90.00
_cell.angle_gamma   90.00
#
_symmetry.space_group_name_H-M   'P 1'
#
loop_
_entity.id
_entity.type
_entity.pdbx_description
1 polymer ?
#
loop_
_entity_poly.entity_id
_entity_poly.type
_entity_poly.pdbx_seq_one_letter_code
_entity_poly.pdbx_strand_id
1 'polypeptide(L)'
;MKHQLSFMVSAYQNKHNQSDKKNAYKVKLLFNAEKEQAIDELCSVKLKFIPDNPVQPSGTVVDIYSLNWEASVEKKHQFSDKRKSKQILKEINSIPKNHLTLSSQMLLVLDIKTKECGYDNLEAIKSLEEEFLALFSERNPPPYIQQLKTIGLQFVFLEGKLKADLLAQKLFHPSQEKHLKSSSSDFCQLVEFIINAFKRGEKAIVHNQETGQTHTFVAEEYLKKTSPELTDFKPSKVSYTVYPPFYYAIATKGSYTKAMQQSGLFKINNELSNESDVVLMKTEKNTESAHVH
;
A
#
# COMPACT_ATOMS: atom_id res chain seq x y z
N MET A 1 -12.22 24.16 -1.29
CA MET A 1 -11.81 23.80 0.08
C MET A 1 -10.80 22.69 -0.07
N LYS A 2 -9.53 22.90 0.31
CA LYS A 2 -8.58 21.78 0.33
C LYS A 2 -8.76 21.11 1.69
N HIS A 3 -9.34 19.91 1.69
CA HIS A 3 -9.25 19.05 2.85
C HIS A 3 -7.87 18.40 2.80
N GLN A 4 -7.22 18.25 3.96
CA GLN A 4 -5.98 17.47 4.06
C GLN A 4 -6.21 16.31 5.01
N LEU A 5 -5.81 15.11 4.60
CA LEU A 5 -5.88 13.93 5.44
C LEU A 5 -4.61 13.84 6.33
N SER A 6 -4.83 13.75 7.64
CA SER A 6 -3.80 13.42 8.61
C SER A 6 -4.17 12.15 9.38
N PHE A 7 -3.19 11.53 10.03
CA PHE A 7 -3.36 10.22 10.67
C PHE A 7 -2.78 10.23 12.07
N MET A 8 -3.48 9.58 13.01
CA MET A 8 -2.95 9.29 14.35
C MET A 8 -2.83 7.79 14.53
N VAL A 9 -1.62 7.31 14.83
CA VAL A 9 -1.31 5.91 15.08
C VAL A 9 -1.14 5.69 16.58
N SER A 10 -1.75 4.63 17.11
CA SER A 10 -1.66 4.29 18.55
C SER A 10 -1.69 2.79 18.76
N ALA A 11 -1.03 2.31 19.82
CA ALA A 11 -1.10 0.90 20.20
C ALA A 11 -2.54 0.49 20.55
N TYR A 12 -2.92 -0.74 20.21
CA TYR A 12 -4.20 -1.28 20.63
C TYR A 12 -4.14 -1.61 22.13
N GLN A 13 -4.98 -0.96 22.95
CA GLN A 13 -5.10 -1.31 24.36
C GLN A 13 -5.65 -2.73 24.52
N ASN A 14 -4.79 -3.67 24.89
CA ASN A 14 -5.15 -5.06 25.12
C ASN A 14 -5.69 -5.28 26.54
N LYS A 15 -6.85 -4.69 26.85
CA LYS A 15 -7.45 -4.70 28.20
C LYS A 15 -7.71 -6.10 28.78
N HIS A 16 -7.75 -7.13 27.94
CA HIS A 16 -8.05 -8.51 28.33
C HIS A 16 -6.90 -9.48 28.07
N ASN A 17 -5.67 -8.98 27.84
CA ASN A 17 -4.49 -9.80 27.57
C ASN A 17 -4.69 -10.87 26.47
N GLN A 18 -5.50 -10.58 25.46
CA GLN A 18 -5.76 -11.52 24.37
C GLN A 18 -4.54 -11.57 23.46
N SER A 19 -4.00 -12.76 23.23
CA SER A 19 -2.73 -12.97 22.52
C SER A 19 -2.76 -12.48 21.07
N ASP A 20 -3.91 -12.57 20.41
CA ASP A 20 -4.19 -12.09 19.05
C ASP A 20 -4.11 -10.55 18.92
N LYS A 21 -4.28 -9.82 20.02
CA LYS A 21 -4.17 -8.35 20.07
C LYS A 21 -2.78 -7.86 20.48
N LYS A 22 -1.86 -8.78 20.79
CA LYS A 22 -0.46 -8.45 21.06
C LYS A 22 0.16 -7.88 19.78
N ASN A 23 0.68 -6.66 19.84
CA ASN A 23 1.19 -5.89 18.70
C ASN A 23 0.14 -5.32 17.72
N ALA A 24 -1.16 -5.38 18.03
CA ALA A 24 -2.15 -4.69 17.22
C ALA A 24 -2.03 -3.16 17.40
N TYR A 25 -2.41 -2.39 16.37
CA TYR A 25 -2.43 -0.93 16.43
C TYR A 25 -3.66 -0.35 15.73
N LYS A 26 -3.96 0.91 16.03
CA LYS A 26 -5.09 1.65 15.47
C LYS A 26 -4.60 2.87 14.71
N VAL A 27 -5.27 3.19 13.61
CA VAL A 27 -5.08 4.43 12.87
C VAL A 27 -6.41 5.18 12.84
N LYS A 28 -6.42 6.38 13.40
CA LYS A 28 -7.53 7.33 13.28
C LYS A 28 -7.25 8.26 12.11
N LEU A 29 -8.17 8.35 11.17
CA LEU A 29 -8.13 9.35 10.09
C LEU A 29 -8.55 10.70 10.69
N LEU A 30 -8.01 11.80 10.18
CA LEU A 30 -8.35 13.16 10.58
C LEU A 30 -8.44 14.03 9.33
N PHE A 31 -9.64 14.54 9.01
CA PHE A 31 -9.85 15.45 7.87
C PHE A 31 -9.76 16.90 8.35
N ASN A 32 -8.67 17.58 8.00
CA ASN A 32 -8.48 18.98 8.35
C ASN A 32 -9.22 19.86 7.34
N ALA A 33 -10.17 20.68 7.80
CA ALA A 33 -10.72 21.76 7.00
C ALA A 33 -9.85 23.02 7.18
N GLU A 34 -9.46 23.68 6.09
CA GLU A 34 -8.57 24.87 6.08
C GLU A 34 -9.11 26.11 6.84
N LYS A 35 -10.29 26.07 7.49
CA LYS A 35 -10.75 27.15 8.38
C LYS A 35 -10.49 26.80 9.84
N GLU A 36 -9.54 27.53 10.41
CA GLU A 36 -8.82 27.46 11.69
C GLU A 36 -9.51 27.04 13.01
N GLN A 37 -10.76 26.56 13.09
CA GLN A 37 -11.39 26.35 14.42
C GLN A 37 -12.18 25.08 14.65
N ALA A 38 -12.16 24.10 13.74
CA ALA A 38 -12.62 22.76 14.10
C ALA A 38 -11.78 21.71 13.37
N ILE A 39 -10.94 20.99 14.11
CA ILE A 39 -10.72 19.58 13.78
C ILE A 39 -12.10 18.97 13.95
N ASP A 40 -12.80 18.77 12.84
CA ASP A 40 -14.09 18.13 12.91
C ASP A 40 -13.84 16.73 13.49
N GLU A 41 -14.34 16.47 14.69
CA GLU A 41 -14.35 15.14 15.30
C GLU A 41 -15.23 14.14 14.51
N LEU A 42 -15.69 14.51 13.31
CA LEU A 42 -16.32 13.69 12.26
C LEU A 42 -15.50 12.47 11.79
N CYS A 43 -14.42 12.11 12.49
CA CYS A 43 -13.66 10.92 12.14
C CYS A 43 -14.29 9.68 12.77
N SER A 44 -15.44 9.32 12.19
CA SER A 44 -16.12 8.06 12.40
C SER A 44 -15.31 6.88 11.86
N VAL A 45 -14.38 7.07 10.93
CA VAL A 45 -13.60 5.95 10.38
C VAL A 45 -12.34 5.67 11.19
N LYS A 46 -12.24 4.44 11.71
CA LYS A 46 -11.04 3.91 12.38
C LYS A 46 -10.55 2.66 11.69
N LEU A 47 -9.24 2.58 11.47
CA LEU A 47 -8.57 1.37 11.01
C LEU A 47 -7.94 0.68 12.21
N LYS A 48 -8.06 -0.65 12.25
CA LYS A 48 -7.38 -1.52 13.21
C LYS A 48 -6.57 -2.53 12.43
N PHE A 49 -5.32 -2.71 12.84
CA PHE A 49 -4.41 -3.67 12.22
C PHE A 49 -4.08 -4.73 13.26
N ILE A 50 -4.43 -5.98 12.94
CA ILE A 50 -4.35 -7.10 13.89
C ILE A 50 -3.49 -8.19 13.24
N PRO A 51 -2.48 -8.74 13.94
CA PRO A 51 -1.74 -9.89 13.45
C PRO A 51 -2.66 -11.04 13.07
N ASP A 52 -2.42 -11.63 11.90
CA ASP A 52 -3.24 -12.71 11.33
C ASP A 52 -2.35 -13.86 10.84
N ASN A 53 -1.16 -13.53 10.32
CA ASN A 53 -0.19 -14.48 9.80
C ASN A 53 1.17 -14.37 10.53
N PRO A 54 1.89 -15.49 10.71
CA PRO A 54 3.19 -15.50 11.36
C PRO A 54 4.23 -14.74 10.53
N VAL A 55 5.03 -13.93 11.22
CA VAL A 55 6.09 -13.12 10.59
C VAL A 55 7.41 -13.87 10.58
N GLN A 56 8.09 -13.88 9.44
CA GLN A 56 9.41 -14.47 9.32
C GLN A 56 10.45 -13.71 10.16
N PRO A 57 11.31 -14.42 10.90
CA PRO A 57 12.34 -13.78 11.74
C PRO A 57 13.39 -12.99 10.96
N SER A 58 13.74 -13.42 9.74
CA SER A 58 14.92 -12.94 8.98
C SER A 58 14.66 -12.63 7.50
N GLY A 59 13.39 -12.67 7.05
CA GLY A 59 13.02 -12.29 5.69
C GLY A 59 12.86 -10.78 5.54
N THR A 60 12.93 -10.27 4.32
CA THR A 60 12.62 -8.86 4.00
C THR A 60 11.62 -8.81 2.85
N VAL A 61 10.77 -7.79 2.84
CA VAL A 61 9.92 -7.49 1.69
C VAL A 61 10.48 -6.27 0.99
N VAL A 62 10.62 -6.33 -0.33
CA VAL A 62 11.04 -5.20 -1.16
C VAL A 62 9.88 -4.89 -2.09
N ASP A 63 9.20 -3.77 -1.87
CA ASP A 63 8.16 -3.29 -2.76
C ASP A 63 8.68 -2.22 -3.70
N ILE A 64 8.62 -2.55 -4.99
CA ILE A 64 8.85 -1.62 -6.07
C ILE A 64 7.61 -0.73 -6.18
N TYR A 65 7.86 0.57 -6.29
CA TYR A 65 6.88 1.63 -6.45
C TYR A 65 5.63 1.26 -7.26
N SER A 66 4.51 1.85 -6.84
CA SER A 66 3.20 1.71 -7.46
C SER A 66 3.19 2.08 -8.95
N LEU A 67 3.00 1.07 -9.79
CA LEU A 67 2.71 1.27 -11.20
C LEU A 67 1.31 1.86 -11.34
N ASN A 68 1.26 3.17 -11.57
CA ASN A 68 0.03 3.91 -11.76
C ASN A 68 -0.48 3.82 -13.20
N TRP A 69 -1.58 3.10 -13.41
CA TRP A 69 -2.25 2.95 -14.69
C TRP A 69 -3.59 3.67 -14.74
N GLU A 70 -3.80 4.41 -15.82
CA GLU A 70 -5.10 5.00 -16.13
C GLU A 70 -5.57 4.34 -17.44
N ALA A 71 -6.47 3.37 -17.28
CA ALA A 71 -6.95 2.46 -18.31
C ALA A 71 -8.35 2.89 -18.78
N SER A 72 -8.72 2.59 -20.02
CA SER A 72 -10.08 2.80 -20.54
C SER A 72 -10.66 1.46 -20.90
N VAL A 73 -11.82 1.09 -20.35
CA VAL A 73 -12.41 -0.26 -20.52
C VAL A 73 -12.57 -0.67 -21.98
N GLU A 74 -12.74 0.29 -22.90
CA GLU A 74 -12.96 0.06 -24.32
C GLU A 74 -11.67 -0.24 -25.11
N LYS A 75 -10.49 0.05 -24.56
CA LYS A 75 -9.22 -0.04 -25.29
C LYS A 75 -8.64 -1.47 -25.21
N LYS A 76 -8.35 -2.07 -26.37
CA LYS A 76 -7.57 -3.33 -26.44
C LYS A 76 -6.08 -3.07 -26.21
N HIS A 77 -5.39 -4.02 -25.57
CA HIS A 77 -3.93 -3.98 -25.31
C HIS A 77 -3.47 -2.73 -24.55
N GLN A 78 -4.11 -2.43 -23.43
CA GLN A 78 -3.84 -1.18 -22.71
C GLN A 78 -2.44 -1.13 -22.15
N PHE A 79 -1.88 -2.27 -21.76
CA PHE A 79 -0.56 -2.42 -21.17
C PHE A 79 0.60 -2.42 -22.18
N SER A 80 0.34 -2.10 -23.46
CA SER A 80 1.38 -2.02 -24.51
C SER A 80 1.89 -0.59 -24.77
N ASP A 81 1.62 0.38 -23.87
CA ASP A 81 2.10 1.75 -24.02
C ASP A 81 3.63 1.84 -23.80
N LYS A 82 4.36 2.06 -24.90
CA LYS A 82 5.83 2.18 -24.89
C LYS A 82 6.34 3.32 -24.00
N ARG A 83 5.57 4.40 -23.77
CA ARG A 83 6.03 5.53 -22.94
C ARG A 83 6.06 5.15 -21.47
N LYS A 84 4.99 4.53 -20.97
CA LYS A 84 4.94 4.01 -19.58
C LYS A 84 5.93 2.86 -19.38
N SER A 85 6.06 1.96 -20.36
CA SER A 85 7.03 0.86 -20.31
C SER A 85 8.48 1.36 -20.12
N LYS A 86 8.87 2.45 -20.78
CA LYS A 86 10.22 3.04 -20.64
C LYS A 86 10.46 3.65 -19.25
N GLN A 87 9.44 4.30 -18.68
CA GLN A 87 9.53 4.86 -17.33
C GLN A 87 9.71 3.75 -16.29
N ILE A 88 8.88 2.71 -16.37
CA ILE A 88 8.96 1.52 -15.51
C ILE A 88 10.36 0.89 -15.58
N LEU A 89 10.88 0.70 -16.79
CA LEU A 89 12.24 0.18 -16.98
C LEU A 89 13.31 1.05 -16.34
N LYS A 90 13.21 2.38 -16.46
CA LYS A 90 14.16 3.31 -15.81
C LYS A 90 14.11 3.19 -14.28
N GLU A 91 12.91 3.14 -13.71
CA GLU A 91 12.70 3.03 -12.25
C GLU A 91 13.20 1.67 -11.71
N ILE A 92 12.90 0.57 -12.41
CA ILE A 92 13.39 -0.76 -12.08
C ILE A 92 14.92 -0.83 -12.10
N ASN A 93 15.54 -0.27 -13.14
CA ASN A 93 17.00 -0.30 -13.29
C ASN A 93 17.73 0.50 -12.21
N SER A 94 17.03 1.41 -11.53
CA SER A 94 17.56 2.21 -10.44
C SER A 94 17.52 1.52 -9.07
N ILE A 95 16.96 0.30 -8.98
CA ILE A 95 16.91 -0.48 -7.73
C ILE A 95 18.33 -1.00 -7.41
N PRO A 96 18.94 -0.61 -6.27
CA PRO A 96 20.29 -1.04 -5.95
C PRO A 96 20.33 -2.54 -5.58
N LYS A 97 21.24 -3.30 -6.20
CA LYS A 97 21.33 -4.77 -6.06
C LYS A 97 21.61 -5.25 -4.64
N ASN A 98 22.26 -4.42 -3.82
CA ASN A 98 22.56 -4.69 -2.41
C ASN A 98 21.33 -4.81 -1.51
N HIS A 99 20.15 -4.33 -1.93
CA HIS A 99 18.89 -4.55 -1.20
C HIS A 99 18.16 -5.85 -1.61
N LEU A 100 18.68 -6.52 -2.64
CA LEU A 100 18.18 -7.81 -3.12
C LEU A 100 19.00 -8.94 -2.47
N THR A 101 18.67 -9.25 -1.21
CA THR A 101 19.26 -10.40 -0.52
C THR A 101 18.55 -11.71 -0.93
N LEU A 102 19.17 -12.85 -0.69
CA LEU A 102 18.57 -14.17 -0.98
C LEU A 102 17.27 -14.43 -0.17
N SER A 103 17.04 -13.73 0.93
CA SER A 103 15.81 -13.82 1.74
C SER A 103 14.79 -12.73 1.45
N SER A 104 15.04 -11.86 0.46
CA SER A 104 14.11 -10.81 0.05
C SER A 104 12.99 -11.39 -0.82
N GLN A 105 11.74 -10.99 -0.52
CA GLN A 105 10.60 -11.19 -1.40
C GLN A 105 10.29 -9.91 -2.14
N MET A 106 10.30 -9.95 -3.48
CA MET A 106 10.08 -8.77 -4.30
C MET A 106 8.62 -8.68 -4.74
N LEU A 107 8.00 -7.53 -4.50
CA LEU A 107 6.64 -7.23 -4.93
C LEU A 107 6.56 -5.93 -5.72
N LEU A 108 5.57 -5.82 -6.59
CA LEU A 108 5.22 -4.62 -7.34
C LEU A 108 3.86 -4.17 -6.88
N VAL A 109 3.70 -2.89 -6.52
CA VAL A 109 2.36 -2.34 -6.28
C VAL A 109 1.76 -1.91 -7.63
N LEU A 110 0.53 -2.29 -7.91
CA LEU A 110 -0.18 -1.99 -9.16
C LEU A 110 -1.44 -1.19 -8.82
N ASP A 111 -1.48 0.07 -9.26
CA ASP A 111 -2.62 0.97 -9.05
C ASP A 111 -3.29 1.28 -10.39
N ILE A 112 -4.33 0.52 -10.72
CA ILE A 112 -5.14 0.77 -11.92
C ILE A 112 -6.41 1.54 -11.53
N LYS A 113 -6.64 2.65 -12.22
CA LYS A 113 -7.92 3.35 -12.25
C LYS A 113 -8.46 3.43 -13.68
N THR A 114 -9.79 3.48 -13.81
CA THR A 114 -10.43 3.70 -15.10
C THR A 114 -10.48 5.19 -15.46
N LYS A 115 -10.44 5.53 -16.75
CA LYS A 115 -10.60 6.91 -17.22
C LYS A 115 -12.02 7.42 -17.02
N GLU A 116 -12.97 6.51 -17.17
CA GLU A 116 -14.40 6.81 -17.22
C GLU A 116 -14.95 7.13 -15.83
N CYS A 117 -14.50 6.39 -14.81
CA CYS A 117 -15.07 6.48 -13.47
C CYS A 117 -14.05 6.34 -12.34
N GLY A 118 -12.75 6.42 -12.63
CA GLY A 118 -11.70 6.27 -11.63
C GLY A 118 -11.77 4.90 -10.96
N TYR A 119 -11.99 4.90 -9.64
CA TYR A 119 -12.09 3.70 -8.81
C TYR A 119 -13.53 3.19 -8.60
N ASP A 120 -14.54 3.82 -9.23
CA ASP A 120 -15.95 3.53 -8.95
C ASP A 120 -16.49 2.27 -9.66
N ASN A 121 -15.67 1.60 -10.47
CA ASN A 121 -16.02 0.36 -11.16
C ASN A 121 -15.05 -0.76 -10.79
N LEU A 122 -15.37 -1.43 -9.67
CA LEU A 122 -14.60 -2.53 -9.11
C LEU A 122 -14.38 -3.67 -10.12
N GLU A 123 -15.41 -4.08 -10.84
CA GLU A 123 -15.34 -5.22 -11.76
C GLU A 123 -14.47 -4.92 -12.98
N ALA A 124 -14.53 -3.70 -13.51
CA ALA A 124 -13.61 -3.27 -14.56
C ALA A 124 -12.15 -3.25 -14.08
N ILE A 125 -11.91 -2.77 -12.86
CA ILE A 125 -10.55 -2.71 -12.28
C ILE A 125 -10.01 -4.12 -12.05
N LYS A 126 -10.81 -5.03 -11.46
CA LYS A 126 -10.43 -6.44 -11.31
C LYS A 126 -10.05 -7.07 -12.64
N SER A 127 -10.89 -6.88 -13.66
CA SER A 127 -10.63 -7.43 -15.01
C SER A 127 -9.30 -6.91 -15.58
N LEU A 128 -9.03 -5.60 -15.43
CA LEU A 128 -7.78 -5.00 -15.91
C LEU A 128 -6.55 -5.48 -15.14
N GLU A 129 -6.66 -5.68 -13.83
CA GLU A 129 -5.59 -6.23 -13.01
C GLU A 129 -5.33 -7.70 -13.33
N GLU A 130 -6.36 -8.49 -13.59
CA GLU A 130 -6.25 -9.88 -14.08
C GLU A 130 -5.58 -9.93 -15.46
N GLU A 131 -5.96 -9.04 -16.38
CA GLU A 131 -5.27 -8.88 -17.68
C GLU A 131 -3.78 -8.55 -17.50
N PHE A 132 -3.44 -7.66 -16.55
CA PHE A 132 -2.04 -7.33 -16.25
C PHE A 132 -1.28 -8.55 -15.70
N LEU A 133 -1.87 -9.30 -14.77
CA LEU A 133 -1.28 -10.52 -14.21
C LEU A 133 -1.05 -11.59 -15.29
N ALA A 134 -1.96 -11.69 -16.26
CA ALA A 134 -1.83 -12.64 -17.37
C ALA A 134 -0.58 -12.39 -18.24
N LEU A 135 -0.07 -11.15 -18.30
CA LEU A 135 1.17 -10.82 -19.02
C LEU A 135 2.37 -11.63 -18.49
N PHE A 136 2.38 -12.03 -17.22
CA PHE A 136 3.46 -12.85 -16.66
C PHE A 136 3.41 -14.31 -17.16
N SER A 137 2.32 -14.76 -17.77
CA SER A 137 2.21 -16.11 -18.36
C SER A 137 2.32 -16.11 -19.88
N GLU A 138 2.38 -14.94 -20.53
CA GLU A 138 2.51 -14.85 -21.98
C GLU A 138 3.86 -15.40 -22.48
N ARG A 139 3.82 -16.05 -23.66
CA ARG A 139 5.03 -16.54 -24.34
C ARG A 139 5.95 -15.41 -24.78
N ASN A 140 5.38 -14.29 -25.21
CA ASN A 140 6.09 -13.10 -25.69
C ASN A 140 5.60 -11.87 -24.91
N PRO A 141 5.91 -11.77 -23.61
CA PRO A 141 5.42 -10.68 -22.79
C PRO A 141 6.05 -9.34 -23.19
N PRO A 142 5.44 -8.20 -22.84
CA PRO A 142 6.08 -6.90 -23.02
C PRO A 142 7.48 -6.84 -22.39
N PRO A 143 8.45 -6.11 -22.98
CA PRO A 143 9.84 -6.09 -22.50
C PRO A 143 9.99 -5.71 -21.01
N TYR A 144 9.12 -4.84 -20.48
CA TYR A 144 9.16 -4.47 -19.07
C TYR A 144 8.72 -5.60 -18.14
N ILE A 145 7.75 -6.43 -18.56
CA ILE A 145 7.32 -7.63 -17.83
C ILE A 145 8.46 -8.66 -17.83
N GLN A 146 9.14 -8.83 -18.97
CA GLN A 146 10.33 -9.68 -19.03
C GLN A 146 11.41 -9.20 -18.07
N GLN A 147 11.66 -7.90 -17.99
CA GLN A 147 12.62 -7.34 -17.04
C GLN A 147 12.20 -7.53 -15.58
N LEU A 148 10.90 -7.34 -15.26
CA LEU A 148 10.36 -7.63 -13.92
C LEU A 148 10.59 -9.09 -13.51
N LYS A 149 10.45 -10.04 -14.44
CA LYS A 149 10.81 -11.44 -14.19
C LYS A 149 12.32 -11.61 -13.94
N THR A 150 13.16 -10.97 -14.75
CA THR A 150 14.63 -11.05 -14.64
C THR A 150 15.15 -10.52 -13.29
N ILE A 151 14.56 -9.45 -12.75
CA ILE A 151 14.95 -8.93 -11.43
C ILE A 151 14.43 -9.76 -10.26
N GLY A 152 13.61 -10.79 -10.53
CA GLY A 152 13.07 -11.69 -9.51
C GLY A 152 11.76 -11.20 -8.89
N LEU A 153 10.92 -10.45 -9.61
CA LEU A 153 9.59 -10.09 -9.12
C LEU A 153 8.75 -11.35 -8.87
N GLN A 154 8.27 -11.52 -7.64
CA GLN A 154 7.50 -12.69 -7.23
C GLN A 154 6.02 -12.39 -7.03
N PHE A 155 5.69 -11.17 -6.60
CA PHE A 155 4.32 -10.81 -6.23
C PHE A 155 3.88 -9.49 -6.85
N VAL A 156 2.58 -9.33 -7.06
CA VAL A 156 1.93 -8.06 -7.40
C VAL A 156 0.89 -7.76 -6.34
N PHE A 157 0.92 -6.55 -5.79
CA PHE A 157 -0.12 -6.03 -4.92
C PHE A 157 -1.12 -5.22 -5.74
N LEU A 158 -2.40 -5.59 -5.66
CA LEU A 158 -3.51 -4.98 -6.38
C LEU A 158 -4.06 -3.76 -5.62
N GLU A 159 -3.38 -2.62 -5.73
CA GLU A 159 -3.77 -1.36 -5.08
C GLU A 159 -5.06 -0.78 -5.70
N GLY A 160 -5.24 -0.94 -7.02
CA GLY A 160 -6.43 -0.47 -7.72
C GLY A 160 -7.71 -1.13 -7.19
N LYS A 161 -7.72 -2.47 -7.13
CA LYS A 161 -8.84 -3.22 -6.52
C LYS A 161 -9.04 -2.85 -5.06
N LEU A 162 -7.98 -2.70 -4.26
CA LEU A 162 -8.10 -2.30 -2.86
C LEU A 162 -8.79 -0.93 -2.71
N LYS A 163 -8.41 0.06 -3.54
CA LYS A 163 -9.07 1.38 -3.57
C LYS A 163 -10.53 1.28 -3.98
N ALA A 164 -10.84 0.49 -5.01
CA ALA A 164 -12.20 0.29 -5.47
C ALA A 164 -13.07 -0.41 -4.41
N ASP A 165 -12.55 -1.44 -3.75
CA ASP A 165 -13.23 -2.13 -2.64
C ASP A 165 -13.50 -1.16 -1.49
N LEU A 166 -12.49 -0.37 -1.06
CA LEU A 166 -12.66 0.61 0.02
C LEU A 166 -13.81 1.59 -0.24
N LEU A 167 -13.99 2.03 -1.49
CA LEU A 167 -15.09 2.91 -1.90
C LEU A 167 -16.42 2.15 -2.02
N ALA A 168 -16.42 0.90 -2.49
CA ALA A 168 -17.62 0.09 -2.66
C ALA A 168 -18.28 -0.33 -1.34
N GLN A 169 -17.48 -0.51 -0.26
CA GLN A 169 -17.98 -0.97 1.04
C GLN A 169 -18.76 0.10 1.84
N LYS A 170 -18.88 1.34 1.34
CA LYS A 170 -19.58 2.46 2.01
C LYS A 170 -19.05 2.77 3.43
N LEU A 171 -17.76 2.54 3.65
CA LEU A 171 -17.12 2.68 4.95
C LEU A 171 -16.89 4.14 5.33
N PHE A 172 -16.99 5.07 4.39
CA PHE A 172 -16.68 6.48 4.59
C PHE A 172 -17.93 7.32 4.44
N HIS A 173 -17.96 8.48 5.09
CA HIS A 173 -19.03 9.45 4.85
C HIS A 173 -18.95 9.97 3.40
N PRO A 174 -20.07 10.31 2.72
CA PRO A 174 -20.03 10.76 1.32
C PRO A 174 -19.07 11.91 1.01
N SER A 175 -18.88 12.85 1.95
CA SER A 175 -17.90 13.93 1.82
C SER A 175 -16.45 13.43 1.84
N GLN A 176 -16.16 12.40 2.64
CA GLN A 176 -14.84 11.77 2.72
C GLN A 176 -14.57 10.93 1.47
N GLU A 177 -15.57 10.16 0.99
CA GLU A 177 -15.45 9.43 -0.28
C GLU A 177 -15.15 10.39 -1.44
N LYS A 178 -15.89 11.51 -1.52
CA LYS A 178 -15.65 12.54 -2.53
C LYS A 178 -14.22 13.09 -2.46
N HIS A 179 -13.71 13.32 -1.24
CA HIS A 179 -12.32 13.75 -1.04
C HIS A 179 -11.33 12.71 -1.56
N LEU A 180 -11.44 11.46 -1.12
CA LEU A 180 -10.56 10.36 -1.51
C LEU A 180 -10.55 10.12 -3.03
N LYS A 181 -11.72 10.26 -3.69
CA LYS A 181 -11.82 10.19 -5.16
C LYS A 181 -11.13 11.34 -5.87
N SER A 182 -11.12 12.53 -5.24
CA SER A 182 -10.56 13.76 -5.84
C SER A 182 -9.06 13.99 -5.53
N SER A 183 -8.53 13.39 -4.46
CA SER A 183 -7.15 13.56 -4.00
C SER A 183 -6.40 12.22 -4.08
N SER A 184 -5.66 12.02 -5.17
CA SER A 184 -4.88 10.77 -5.35
C SER A 184 -3.85 10.59 -4.23
N SER A 185 -3.21 11.67 -3.78
CA SER A 185 -2.15 11.60 -2.76
C SER A 185 -2.65 11.12 -1.41
N ASP A 186 -3.76 11.66 -0.90
CA ASP A 186 -4.28 11.28 0.43
C ASP A 186 -4.79 9.83 0.42
N PHE A 187 -5.41 9.40 -0.69
CA PHE A 187 -5.87 8.03 -0.81
C PHE A 187 -4.71 7.04 -0.91
N CYS A 188 -3.64 7.36 -1.66
CA CYS A 188 -2.40 6.58 -1.65
C CYS A 188 -1.82 6.45 -0.23
N GLN A 189 -1.76 7.55 0.53
CA GLN A 189 -1.23 7.52 1.91
C GLN A 189 -2.09 6.68 2.87
N LEU A 190 -3.42 6.68 2.71
CA LEU A 190 -4.32 5.80 3.46
C LEU A 190 -4.05 4.33 3.13
N VAL A 191 -3.95 4.00 1.84
CA VAL A 191 -3.77 2.63 1.37
C VAL A 191 -2.37 2.10 1.71
N GLU A 192 -1.36 2.96 1.80
CA GLU A 192 -0.01 2.62 2.28
C GLU A 192 -0.03 1.97 3.67
N PHE A 193 -0.93 2.36 4.57
CA PHE A 193 -1.10 1.67 5.87
C PHE A 193 -1.54 0.22 5.69
N ILE A 194 -2.47 -0.04 4.79
CA ILE A 194 -3.04 -1.37 4.54
C ILE A 194 -2.03 -2.26 3.82
N ILE A 195 -1.40 -1.74 2.77
CA ILE A 195 -0.33 -2.43 2.03
C ILE A 195 0.76 -2.89 3.00
N ASN A 196 1.29 -1.98 3.82
CA ASN A 196 2.37 -2.33 4.74
C ASN A 196 1.91 -3.25 5.88
N ALA A 197 0.64 -3.19 6.29
CA ALA A 197 0.09 -4.13 7.26
C ALA A 197 0.07 -5.56 6.70
N PHE A 198 -0.33 -5.71 5.45
CA PHE A 198 -0.36 -7.02 4.77
C PHE A 198 1.05 -7.61 4.63
N LYS A 199 2.06 -6.78 4.31
CA LYS A 199 3.47 -7.21 4.27
C LYS A 199 3.96 -7.73 5.64
N ARG A 200 3.38 -7.24 6.73
CA ARG A 200 3.68 -7.65 8.12
C ARG A 200 2.75 -8.74 8.64
N GLY A 201 1.88 -9.31 7.80
CA GLY A 201 1.02 -10.43 8.17
C GLY A 201 -0.14 -9.99 9.06
N GLU A 202 -0.55 -8.74 8.94
CA GLU A 202 -1.69 -8.18 9.67
C GLU A 202 -2.90 -8.14 8.73
N LYS A 203 -4.11 -8.27 9.27
CA LYS A 203 -5.34 -7.89 8.58
C LYS A 203 -5.73 -6.47 8.91
N ALA A 204 -6.45 -5.82 8.00
CA ALA A 204 -6.94 -4.45 8.17
C ALA A 204 -8.45 -4.47 8.40
N ILE A 205 -8.90 -3.96 9.54
CA ILE A 205 -10.32 -3.82 9.86
C ILE A 205 -10.66 -2.34 9.80
N VAL A 206 -11.55 -1.97 8.89
CA VAL A 206 -12.06 -0.60 8.76
C VAL A 206 -13.43 -0.56 9.41
N HIS A 207 -13.61 0.35 10.37
CA HIS A 207 -14.87 0.51 11.11
C HIS A 207 -15.35 1.95 11.00
N ASN A 208 -16.55 2.12 10.45
CA ASN A 208 -17.30 3.36 10.54
C ASN A 208 -18.09 3.38 11.85
N GLN A 209 -17.72 4.27 12.75
CA GLN A 209 -18.30 4.40 14.08
C GLN A 209 -19.69 5.03 14.09
N GLU A 210 -20.07 5.76 13.04
CA GLU A 210 -21.40 6.38 12.94
C GLU A 210 -22.44 5.35 12.47
N THR A 211 -22.10 4.59 11.42
CA THR A 211 -23.02 3.59 10.85
C THR A 211 -22.88 2.21 11.49
N GLY A 212 -21.82 1.98 12.28
CA GLY A 212 -21.46 0.67 12.84
C GLY A 212 -20.92 -0.31 11.78
N GLN A 213 -20.81 0.10 10.52
CA GLN A 213 -20.34 -0.77 9.45
C GLN A 213 -18.86 -1.11 9.64
N THR A 214 -18.55 -2.39 9.49
CA THR A 214 -17.18 -2.91 9.63
C THR A 214 -16.88 -3.82 8.46
N HIS A 215 -15.68 -3.69 7.90
CA HIS A 215 -15.18 -4.61 6.88
C HIS A 215 -13.75 -5.03 7.23
N THR A 216 -13.41 -6.28 6.92
CA THR A 216 -12.08 -6.85 7.13
C THR A 216 -11.45 -7.12 5.78
N PHE A 217 -10.27 -6.57 5.56
CA PHE A 217 -9.45 -6.78 4.38
C PHE A 217 -8.25 -7.67 4.75
N VAL A 218 -7.97 -8.66 3.91
CA VAL A 218 -6.89 -9.64 4.10
C VAL A 218 -5.94 -9.67 2.90
N ALA A 219 -4.68 -10.04 3.15
CA ALA A 219 -3.62 -9.94 2.15
C ALA A 219 -3.86 -10.80 0.90
N GLU A 220 -4.41 -12.01 1.05
CA GLU A 220 -4.63 -12.99 -0.02
C GLU A 220 -5.53 -12.47 -1.17
N GLU A 221 -6.41 -11.51 -0.87
CA GLU A 221 -7.29 -10.90 -1.85
C GLU A 221 -6.54 -9.96 -2.81
N TYR A 222 -5.44 -9.37 -2.35
CA TYR A 222 -4.76 -8.27 -3.04
C TYR A 222 -3.32 -8.61 -3.42
N LEU A 223 -2.68 -9.55 -2.74
CA LEU A 223 -1.31 -9.96 -3.05
C LEU A 223 -1.33 -11.23 -3.88
N LYS A 224 -0.95 -11.11 -5.16
CA LYS A 224 -1.00 -12.20 -6.14
C LYS A 224 0.39 -12.63 -6.56
N LYS A 225 0.57 -13.93 -6.79
CA LYS A 225 1.82 -14.50 -7.32
C LYS A 225 1.94 -14.17 -8.81
N THR A 226 3.14 -13.85 -9.28
CA THR A 226 3.41 -13.68 -10.72
C THR A 226 3.46 -15.02 -11.47
N SER A 227 3.60 -16.14 -10.75
CA SER A 227 3.52 -17.50 -11.28
C SER A 227 2.94 -18.46 -10.23
N PRO A 228 2.13 -19.47 -10.63
CA PRO A 228 1.61 -20.49 -9.72
C PRO A 228 2.67 -21.27 -8.94
N GLU A 229 3.85 -21.47 -9.54
CA GLU A 229 4.95 -22.26 -8.95
C GLU A 229 5.69 -21.55 -7.81
N LEU A 230 5.50 -20.24 -7.66
CA LEU A 230 6.12 -19.50 -6.57
C LEU A 230 5.55 -19.93 -5.22
N THR A 231 6.43 -19.98 -4.22
CA THR A 231 6.01 -20.16 -2.83
C THR A 231 5.10 -19.03 -2.39
N ASP A 232 4.17 -19.33 -1.50
CA ASP A 232 3.27 -18.30 -0.97
C ASP A 232 4.03 -17.21 -0.21
N PHE A 233 3.45 -16.01 -0.21
CA PHE A 233 4.05 -14.86 0.42
C PHE A 233 4.23 -15.09 1.91
N LYS A 234 5.41 -14.74 2.41
CA LYS A 234 5.73 -14.86 3.83
C LYS A 234 5.90 -13.47 4.45
N PRO A 235 5.06 -13.08 5.42
CA PRO A 235 5.18 -11.78 6.05
C PRO A 235 6.55 -11.50 6.67
N SER A 236 6.98 -10.23 6.68
CA SER A 236 8.22 -9.78 7.33
C SER A 236 7.98 -8.56 8.22
N LYS A 237 8.82 -8.42 9.26
CA LYS A 237 8.88 -7.22 10.11
C LYS A 237 9.48 -6.02 9.38
N VAL A 238 10.27 -6.26 8.34
CA VAL A 238 11.05 -5.26 7.59
C VAL A 238 10.55 -5.21 6.16
N SER A 239 10.11 -4.03 5.74
CA SER A 239 9.78 -3.70 4.36
C SER A 239 10.66 -2.57 3.86
N TYR A 240 11.10 -2.66 2.60
CA TYR A 240 11.76 -1.59 1.87
C TYR A 240 10.87 -1.16 0.70
N THR A 241 10.37 0.06 0.75
CA THR A 241 9.69 0.66 -0.40
C THR A 241 10.68 1.44 -1.22
N VAL A 242 10.77 1.08 -2.51
CA VAL A 242 11.59 1.77 -3.50
C VAL A 242 10.73 2.80 -4.21
N TYR A 243 10.86 4.08 -3.87
CA TYR A 243 10.13 5.16 -4.53
C TYR A 243 10.98 5.84 -5.61
N PRO A 244 10.39 6.22 -6.76
CA PRO A 244 11.06 7.03 -7.74
C PRO A 244 11.29 8.46 -7.20
N PRO A 245 12.23 9.22 -7.78
CA PRO A 245 12.65 10.52 -7.25
C PRO A 245 11.50 11.52 -7.02
N PHE A 246 10.50 11.52 -7.91
CA PHE A 246 9.36 12.43 -7.83
C PHE A 246 8.42 12.15 -6.63
N TYR A 247 8.56 11.00 -5.96
CA TYR A 247 7.85 10.68 -4.71
C TYR A 247 8.61 11.10 -3.45
N TYR A 248 9.78 11.74 -3.56
CA TYR A 248 10.62 12.07 -2.41
C TYR A 248 9.89 12.80 -1.28
N ALA A 249 9.10 13.82 -1.60
CA ALA A 249 8.36 14.56 -0.60
C ALA A 249 7.30 13.70 0.10
N ILE A 250 6.66 12.78 -0.63
CA ILE A 250 5.66 11.86 -0.11
C ILE A 250 6.34 10.82 0.79
N ALA A 251 7.43 10.20 0.34
CA ALA A 251 8.16 9.20 1.09
C ALA A 251 8.78 9.75 2.39
N THR A 252 9.29 10.98 2.36
CA THR A 252 10.01 11.57 3.51
C THR A 252 9.16 12.44 4.41
N LYS A 253 8.13 13.12 3.87
CA LYS A 253 7.34 14.13 4.58
C LYS A 253 5.83 13.90 4.47
N GLY A 254 5.40 12.81 3.85
CA GLY A 254 4.00 12.41 3.72
C GLY A 254 3.34 12.17 5.08
N SER A 255 2.00 12.25 5.09
CA SER A 255 1.20 12.08 6.30
C SER A 255 1.30 10.66 6.86
N TYR A 256 1.44 9.64 6.02
CA TYR A 256 1.75 8.26 6.45
C TYR A 256 3.09 8.20 7.20
N THR A 257 4.17 8.65 6.57
CA THR A 257 5.52 8.61 7.13
C THR A 257 5.60 9.31 8.48
N LYS A 258 5.04 10.53 8.56
CA LYS A 258 4.99 11.31 9.80
C LYS A 258 4.24 10.59 10.90
N ALA A 259 3.05 10.06 10.59
CA ALA A 259 2.22 9.39 11.58
C ALA A 259 2.86 8.10 12.10
N MET A 260 3.53 7.34 11.23
CA MET A 260 4.28 6.14 11.61
C MET A 260 5.49 6.48 12.49
N GLN A 261 6.27 7.51 12.14
CA GLN A 261 7.41 7.99 12.94
C GLN A 261 6.98 8.48 14.32
N GLN A 262 5.94 9.31 14.39
CA GLN A 262 5.43 9.89 15.64
C GLN A 262 4.84 8.84 16.58
N SER A 263 4.38 7.70 16.05
CA SER A 263 3.76 6.64 16.84
C SER A 263 4.72 5.95 17.83
N GLY A 264 6.03 5.96 17.54
CA GLY A 264 7.02 5.16 18.26
C GLY A 264 6.87 3.64 18.09
N LEU A 265 5.89 3.15 17.33
CA LEU A 265 5.66 1.71 17.08
C LEU A 265 6.51 1.18 15.91
N PHE A 266 7.01 2.08 15.08
CA PHE A 266 7.75 1.75 13.86
C PHE A 266 9.01 2.59 13.76
N LYS A 267 10.09 1.96 13.31
CA LYS A 267 11.30 2.63 12.88
C LYS A 267 11.20 2.87 11.37
N ILE A 268 11.22 4.14 10.98
CA ILE A 268 11.27 4.56 9.58
C ILE A 268 12.65 5.16 9.31
N ASN A 269 13.41 4.53 8.42
CA ASN A 269 14.66 5.08 7.91
C ASN A 269 14.49 5.38 6.43
N ASN A 270 14.90 6.57 6.00
CA ASN A 270 14.90 6.96 4.61
C ASN A 270 16.33 7.14 4.15
N GLU A 271 16.73 6.42 3.11
CA GLU A 271 18.03 6.55 2.46
C GLU A 271 17.84 7.08 1.04
N LEU A 272 18.63 8.08 0.69
CA LEU A 272 18.76 8.56 -0.68
C LEU A 272 19.91 7.81 -1.35
N SER A 273 19.65 7.15 -2.46
CA SER A 273 20.71 6.64 -3.31
C SER A 273 21.36 7.79 -4.08
N ASN A 274 22.65 8.05 -3.83
CA ASN A 274 23.42 9.10 -4.50
C ASN A 274 23.53 8.89 -6.03
N GLU A 275 23.32 7.67 -6.53
CA GLU A 275 23.52 7.34 -7.95
C GLU A 275 22.24 7.42 -8.80
N SER A 276 21.06 7.41 -8.19
CA SER A 276 19.78 7.25 -8.92
C SER A 276 18.61 8.12 -8.44
N ASP A 277 18.82 8.95 -7.41
CA ASP A 277 17.79 9.77 -6.74
C ASP A 277 16.57 8.98 -6.22
N VAL A 278 16.68 7.65 -6.18
CA VAL A 278 15.66 6.75 -5.63
C VAL A 278 15.63 6.90 -4.11
N VAL A 279 14.42 6.88 -3.55
CA VAL A 279 14.19 6.93 -2.11
C VAL A 279 13.89 5.54 -1.60
N LEU A 280 14.72 5.05 -0.69
CA LEU A 280 14.50 3.79 -0.02
C LEU A 280 13.92 4.08 1.36
N MET A 281 12.64 3.76 1.54
CA MET A 281 11.99 3.84 2.84
C MET A 281 12.00 2.46 3.49
N LYS A 282 12.83 2.28 4.51
CA LYS A 282 12.78 1.10 5.38
C LYS A 282 11.73 1.34 6.46
N THR A 283 10.74 0.47 6.52
CA THR A 283 9.79 0.38 7.63
C THR A 283 10.03 -0.89 8.42
N GLU A 284 10.27 -0.75 9.73
CA GLU A 284 10.48 -1.86 10.64
C GLU A 284 9.55 -1.71 11.86
N LYS A 285 8.80 -2.77 12.18
CA LYS A 285 7.95 -2.78 13.38
C LYS A 285 8.80 -3.05 14.62
N ASN A 286 8.69 -2.18 15.62
CA ASN A 286 9.42 -2.35 16.87
C ASN A 286 8.94 -3.62 17.57
N THR A 287 9.89 -4.47 17.95
CA THR A 287 9.61 -5.77 18.61
C THR A 287 9.35 -5.62 20.11
N GLU A 288 9.63 -4.45 20.65
CA GLU A 288 9.42 -4.10 22.06
C GLU A 288 8.43 -2.95 22.12
N SER A 289 7.18 -3.26 22.50
CA SER A 289 6.40 -2.26 23.22
C SER A 289 7.02 -2.19 24.61
N ALA A 290 8.01 -1.32 24.79
CA ALA A 290 8.48 -0.97 26.12
C ALA A 290 7.26 -0.65 26.98
N HIS A 291 7.25 -1.20 28.20
CA HIS A 291 6.38 -0.74 29.26
C HIS A 291 6.60 0.77 29.44
N VAL A 292 5.77 1.59 28.78
CA VAL A 292 5.65 2.99 29.14
C VAL A 292 4.71 3.00 30.34
N HIS A 293 5.35 3.14 31.50
CA HIS A 293 4.73 3.34 32.81
C HIS A 293 3.80 4.55 32.84
#